data_AF-A0A961J4E9-F1
#
_entry.id   AF-A0A961J4E9-F1
#
_cell.length_a   1.000
_cell.length_b   1.000
_cell.length_c   1.000
_cell.angle_alpha   90.00
_cell.angle_beta   90.00
_cell.angle_gamma   90.00
#
_symmetry.space_group_name_H-M   'P 1'
#
loop_
_entity.id
_entity.type
_entity.pdbx_description
1 polymer ?
#
loop_
_entity_poly.entity_id
_entity_poly.type
_entity_poly.pdbx_seq_one_letter_code
_entity_poly.pdbx_strand_id
1 'polypeptide(L)'
;MIRREARETIARWREVLIGAAALLLGGYWMATAFGLLAWIGIPLALGGVALIWAGVQRARFRQGGGGPGVVSVVEGRISYFGPLTGGTADLGEISRLRVDHSSFPPHWVLEQPGEPPLFVPTNAEGAEALFDAFATLPGLETGRMVAAMTRRAQGSVAVWQRGKAPAPLRRLH
;
A
#
# COMPACT_ATOMS: atom_id res chain seq x y z
N MET A 1 4.16 25.72 2.88
CA MET A 1 3.55 24.75 1.93
C MET A 1 3.10 23.53 2.72
N ILE A 2 1.80 23.27 2.83
CA ILE A 2 1.27 22.07 3.50
C ILE A 2 1.69 20.85 2.66
N ARG A 3 2.44 19.93 3.27
CA ARG A 3 2.91 18.68 2.66
C ARG A 3 1.72 17.94 2.03
N ARG A 4 1.82 17.53 0.76
CA ARG A 4 0.72 16.82 0.03
C ARG A 4 0.19 15.62 0.84
N GLU A 5 1.08 14.95 1.57
CA GLU A 5 0.79 13.85 2.50
C GLU A 5 -0.26 14.20 3.58
N ALA A 6 -0.24 15.42 4.11
CA ALA A 6 -1.19 15.86 5.14
C ALA A 6 -2.59 16.10 4.55
N ARG A 7 -2.68 16.63 3.33
CA ARG A 7 -3.96 16.81 2.63
C ARG A 7 -4.59 15.47 2.26
N GLU A 8 -3.79 14.51 1.85
CA GLU A 8 -4.26 13.16 1.53
C GLU A 8 -4.75 12.42 2.78
N THR A 9 -4.10 12.62 3.92
CA THR A 9 -4.53 12.05 5.20
C THR A 9 -5.83 12.72 5.68
N ILE A 10 -5.95 14.05 5.62
CA ILE A 10 -7.18 14.75 6.02
C ILE A 10 -8.35 14.40 5.09
N ALA A 11 -8.11 14.31 3.78
CA ALA A 11 -9.13 13.88 2.82
C ALA A 11 -9.58 12.42 3.08
N ARG A 12 -8.67 11.56 3.55
CA ARG A 12 -8.93 10.15 3.88
C ARG A 12 -9.84 9.97 5.10
N TRP A 13 -9.71 10.84 6.09
CA TRP A 13 -10.50 10.75 7.34
C TRP A 13 -11.70 11.70 7.39
N ARG A 14 -11.94 12.47 6.32
CA ARG A 14 -13.00 13.49 6.29
C ARG A 14 -14.38 12.91 6.62
N GLU A 15 -14.72 11.75 6.08
CA GLU A 15 -16.02 11.10 6.30
C GLU A 15 -16.18 10.63 7.75
N VAL A 16 -15.11 10.11 8.36
CA VAL A 16 -15.08 9.70 9.77
C VAL A 16 -15.18 10.93 10.69
N LEU A 17 -14.48 12.02 10.37
CA LEU A 17 -14.53 13.27 11.13
C LEU A 17 -15.91 13.92 11.07
N ILE A 18 -16.53 13.97 9.89
CA ILE A 18 -17.90 14.50 9.71
C ILE A 18 -18.90 13.60 10.46
N GLY A 19 -18.76 12.27 10.34
CA GLY A 19 -19.62 11.32 11.05
C GLY A 19 -19.49 11.44 12.57
N ALA A 20 -18.27 11.59 13.09
CA ALA A 20 -18.01 11.81 14.51
C ALA A 20 -18.60 13.13 15.01
N ALA A 21 -18.45 14.21 14.24
CA ALA A 21 -19.06 15.50 14.57
C ALA A 21 -20.59 15.43 14.60
N ALA A 22 -21.20 14.77 13.60
CA ALA A 22 -22.64 14.56 13.54
C ALA A 22 -23.16 13.69 14.69
N LEU A 23 -22.43 12.64 15.05
CA LEU A 23 -22.77 11.75 16.18
C LEU A 23 -22.72 12.49 17.52
N LEU A 24 -21.65 13.25 17.77
CA LEU A 24 -21.51 14.05 18.99
C LEU A 24 -22.58 15.13 19.09
N LEU A 25 -22.88 15.82 17.99
CA LEU A 25 -23.90 16.86 17.94
C LEU A 25 -25.31 16.28 18.13
N GLY A 26 -25.63 15.17 17.46
CA GLY A 26 -26.91 14.47 17.60
C GLY A 26 -27.13 13.93 19.01
N GLY A 27 -26.10 13.32 19.61
CA GLY A 27 -26.13 12.86 21.00
C GLY A 27 -26.27 14.01 22.00
N TYR A 28 -25.58 15.13 21.77
CA TYR A 28 -25.70 16.32 22.61
C TYR A 28 -27.13 16.89 22.60
N TRP A 29 -27.75 16.99 21.43
CA TRP A 29 -29.14 17.46 21.33
C TRP A 29 -30.16 16.49 21.93
N MET A 30 -29.93 15.18 21.85
CA MET A 30 -30.79 14.20 22.56
C MET A 30 -30.69 14.35 24.08
N ALA A 31 -29.51 14.69 24.63
CA ALA A 31 -29.29 14.78 26.06
C ALA A 31 -29.72 16.12 26.69
N THR A 32 -29.71 17.20 25.92
CA THR A 32 -29.89 18.57 26.44
C THR A 32 -31.16 19.27 25.93
N ALA A 33 -31.74 18.84 24.82
CA ALA A 33 -32.90 19.49 24.23
C ALA A 33 -34.22 18.79 24.62
N PHE A 34 -35.30 19.58 24.68
CA PHE A 34 -36.67 19.10 24.88
C PHE A 34 -37.50 19.36 23.62
N GLY A 35 -38.47 18.49 23.31
CA GLY A 35 -39.37 18.65 22.17
C GLY A 35 -38.77 18.23 20.81
N LEU A 36 -39.20 18.88 19.73
CA LEU A 36 -38.89 18.49 18.33
C LEU A 36 -37.38 18.40 18.03
N LEU A 37 -36.56 19.20 18.72
CA LEU A 37 -35.11 19.24 18.54
C LEU A 37 -34.41 17.95 19.03
N ALA A 38 -34.95 17.28 20.05
CA ALA A 38 -34.47 15.97 20.50
C ALA A 38 -34.76 14.87 19.47
N TRP A 39 -35.90 14.95 18.77
CA TRP A 39 -36.27 14.02 17.69
C TRP A 39 -35.38 14.17 16.46
N ILE A 40 -34.87 15.38 16.19
CA ILE A 40 -33.90 15.64 15.10
C ILE A 40 -32.51 15.07 15.43
N GLY A 41 -32.16 14.97 16.72
CA GLY A 41 -30.91 14.36 17.16
C GLY A 41 -30.77 12.88 16.79
N ILE A 42 -31.88 12.14 16.73
CA ILE A 42 -31.93 10.70 16.39
C ILE A 42 -31.44 10.42 14.95
N PRO A 43 -32.06 10.98 13.88
CA PRO A 43 -31.59 10.74 12.52
C PRO A 43 -30.19 11.31 12.28
N LEU A 44 -29.81 12.39 12.97
CA LEU A 44 -28.47 12.97 12.87
C LEU A 44 -27.41 12.02 13.47
N ALA A 45 -27.67 11.45 14.64
CA ALA A 45 -26.79 10.47 15.28
C ALA A 45 -26.68 9.19 14.44
N LEU A 46 -27.80 8.65 13.94
CA LEU A 46 -27.80 7.49 13.05
C LEU A 46 -27.03 7.76 11.75
N GLY A 47 -27.21 8.94 11.15
CA GLY A 47 -26.41 9.38 10.00
C GLY A 47 -24.91 9.48 10.31
N GLY A 48 -24.57 9.98 11.50
CA GLY A 48 -23.19 10.01 11.99
C GLY A 48 -22.56 8.62 12.10
N VAL A 49 -23.27 7.66 12.71
CA VAL A 49 -22.83 6.25 12.78
C VAL A 49 -22.66 5.65 11.39
N ALA A 50 -23.61 5.86 10.48
CA ALA A 50 -23.54 5.34 9.12
C ALA A 50 -22.33 5.91 8.35
N LEU A 51 -22.03 7.20 8.49
CA LEU A 51 -20.86 7.84 7.90
C LEU A 51 -19.55 7.31 8.48
N ILE A 52 -19.48 7.09 9.81
CA ILE A 52 -18.32 6.47 10.45
C ILE A 52 -18.13 5.06 9.91
N TRP A 53 -19.20 4.26 9.82
CA TRP A 53 -19.10 2.88 9.35
C TRP A 53 -18.65 2.81 7.90
N ALA A 54 -19.25 3.62 7.01
CA ALA A 54 -18.85 3.71 5.60
C ALA A 54 -17.41 4.23 5.44
N GLY A 55 -17.03 5.25 6.21
CA GLY A 55 -15.67 5.80 6.23
C GLY A 55 -14.63 4.77 6.70
N VAL A 56 -14.95 3.99 7.74
CA VAL A 56 -14.08 2.93 8.26
C VAL A 56 -13.97 1.77 7.25
N GLN A 57 -15.07 1.35 6.63
CA GLN A 57 -15.04 0.34 5.58
C GLN A 57 -14.19 0.81 4.39
N ARG A 58 -14.41 2.03 3.92
CA ARG A 58 -13.66 2.62 2.79
C ARG A 58 -12.18 2.83 3.11
N ALA A 59 -11.86 3.20 4.34
CA ALA A 59 -10.48 3.30 4.82
C ALA A 59 -9.81 1.92 4.89
N ARG A 60 -10.53 0.86 5.29
CA ARG A 60 -10.05 -0.52 5.31
C ARG A 60 -9.83 -1.10 3.91
N PHE A 61 -10.70 -0.81 2.95
CA PHE A 61 -10.50 -1.23 1.56
C PHE A 61 -9.37 -0.47 0.85
N ARG A 62 -9.06 0.77 1.27
CA ARG A 62 -7.93 1.55 0.75
C ARG A 62 -6.64 1.40 1.57
N GLN A 63 -6.57 0.38 2.45
CA GLN A 63 -5.33 0.04 3.17
C GLN A 63 -4.38 -0.85 2.35
N GLY A 64 -4.78 -1.35 1.17
CA GLY A 64 -3.87 -1.91 0.17
C GLY A 64 -3.43 -0.83 -0.82
N GLY A 65 -2.13 -0.53 -0.85
CA GLY A 65 -1.43 0.15 -1.94
C GLY A 65 -1.94 1.50 -2.48
N GLY A 66 -1.59 2.61 -1.82
CA GLY A 66 -1.79 3.97 -2.35
C GLY A 66 -0.85 4.37 -3.51
N GLY A 67 -0.14 3.40 -4.10
CA GLY A 67 0.71 3.56 -5.28
C GLY A 67 -0.03 3.33 -6.59
N PRO A 68 0.59 3.69 -7.73
CA PRO A 68 -0.02 3.44 -9.03
C PRO A 68 -0.05 1.94 -9.34
N GLY A 69 -1.20 1.45 -9.80
CA GLY A 69 -1.37 0.10 -10.34
C GLY A 69 -1.67 -1.00 -9.32
N VAL A 70 -2.00 -2.18 -9.85
CA VAL A 70 -2.40 -3.37 -9.10
C VAL A 70 -1.49 -4.54 -9.44
N VAL A 71 -1.11 -5.30 -8.43
CA VAL A 71 -0.30 -6.51 -8.54
C VAL A 71 -1.16 -7.72 -8.19
N SER A 72 -1.08 -8.76 -9.02
CA SER A 72 -1.70 -10.05 -8.75
C SER A 72 -0.64 -11.14 -8.82
N VAL A 73 -0.67 -12.07 -7.87
CA VAL A 73 0.20 -13.25 -7.86
C VAL A 73 -0.70 -14.49 -7.87
N VAL A 74 -0.64 -15.26 -8.95
CA VAL A 74 -1.45 -16.48 -9.14
C VAL A 74 -0.53 -17.60 -9.62
N GLU A 75 -0.45 -18.69 -8.87
CA GLU A 75 0.36 -19.87 -9.24
C GLU A 75 1.84 -19.54 -9.55
N GLY A 76 2.40 -18.56 -8.84
CA GLY A 76 3.77 -18.09 -9.07
C GLY A 76 3.92 -17.16 -10.28
N ARG A 77 2.86 -16.83 -11.01
CA ARG A 77 2.86 -15.76 -12.00
C ARG A 77 2.54 -14.43 -11.34
N ILE A 78 3.44 -13.47 -11.51
CA ILE A 78 3.30 -12.10 -11.02
C ILE A 78 2.84 -11.23 -12.18
N SER A 79 1.70 -10.59 -12.05
CA SER A 79 1.14 -9.67 -13.03
C SER A 79 1.01 -8.28 -12.43
N TYR A 80 1.55 -7.27 -13.10
CA TYR A 80 1.39 -5.87 -12.69
C TYR A 80 0.68 -5.07 -13.77
N PHE A 81 -0.37 -4.37 -13.34
CA PHE A 81 -1.22 -3.52 -14.16
C PHE A 81 -1.07 -2.08 -13.69
N GLY A 82 -0.11 -1.36 -14.26
CA GLY A 82 0.13 0.05 -13.99
C GLY A 82 -0.52 0.99 -15.03
N PRO A 83 -0.63 2.29 -14.72
CA PRO A 83 -1.28 3.27 -15.59
C PRO A 83 -0.46 3.63 -16.85
N LEU A 84 0.87 3.43 -16.80
CA LEU A 84 1.79 3.76 -17.88
C LEU A 84 2.58 2.54 -18.36
N THR A 85 2.73 1.55 -17.49
CA THR A 85 3.51 0.34 -17.73
C THR A 85 2.79 -0.84 -17.11
N GLY A 86 3.07 -2.03 -17.62
CA GLY A 86 2.55 -3.27 -17.08
C GLY A 86 3.32 -4.44 -17.67
N GLY A 87 3.09 -5.62 -17.11
CA GLY A 87 3.72 -6.84 -17.59
C GLY A 87 3.55 -7.98 -16.61
N THR A 88 4.13 -9.11 -16.98
CA THR A 88 4.06 -10.34 -16.22
C THR A 88 5.46 -10.89 -16.02
N ALA A 89 5.70 -11.52 -14.88
CA ALA A 89 6.92 -12.25 -14.59
C ALA A 89 6.57 -13.56 -13.91
N ASP A 90 7.14 -14.66 -14.40
CA ASP A 90 6.96 -15.96 -13.75
C ASP A 90 8.05 -16.11 -12.67
N LEU A 91 7.63 -16.30 -11.41
CA LEU A 91 8.50 -16.43 -10.24
C LEU A 91 9.57 -17.52 -10.45
N GLY A 92 9.17 -18.61 -11.12
CA GLY A 92 10.04 -19.73 -11.52
C GLY A 92 11.07 -19.39 -12.58
N GLU A 93 10.97 -18.24 -13.27
CA GLU A 93 11.90 -17.77 -14.31
C GLU A 93 12.66 -16.51 -13.91
N ILE A 94 12.35 -15.90 -12.75
CA ILE A 94 13.10 -14.75 -12.25
C ILE A 94 14.58 -15.13 -12.10
N SER A 95 15.43 -14.38 -12.78
CA SER A 95 16.88 -14.53 -12.75
C SER A 95 17.52 -13.56 -11.76
N ARG A 96 16.91 -12.37 -11.56
CA ARG A 96 17.38 -11.36 -10.61
C ARG A 96 16.21 -10.55 -10.05
N LEU A 97 16.28 -10.27 -8.75
CA LEU A 97 15.36 -9.40 -8.04
C LEU A 97 16.13 -8.22 -7.44
N ARG A 98 15.67 -6.99 -7.71
CA ARG A 98 16.27 -5.76 -7.21
C ARG A 98 15.21 -4.81 -6.66
N VAL A 99 15.63 -3.88 -5.79
CA VAL A 99 14.82 -2.72 -5.41
C VAL A 99 15.50 -1.49 -6.00
N ASP A 100 14.79 -0.77 -6.86
CA ASP A 100 15.21 0.52 -7.37
C ASP A 100 14.66 1.67 -6.53
N HIS A 101 15.57 2.41 -5.90
CA HIS A 101 15.27 3.59 -5.08
C HIS A 101 15.42 4.90 -5.85
N SER A 102 15.70 4.85 -7.15
CA SER A 102 15.81 6.06 -8.01
C SER A 102 14.49 6.80 -8.17
N SER A 103 13.37 6.07 -8.06
CA SER A 103 12.01 6.56 -8.23
C SER A 103 11.27 6.60 -6.89
N PHE A 104 10.30 7.52 -6.76
CA PHE A 104 9.40 7.56 -5.62
C PHE A 104 7.96 7.28 -6.06
N PRO A 105 7.30 6.25 -5.51
CA PRO A 105 7.80 5.27 -4.53
C PRO A 105 8.88 4.34 -5.13
N PRO A 106 9.73 3.68 -4.32
CA PRO A 106 10.69 2.68 -4.81
C PRO A 106 9.98 1.56 -5.58
N HIS A 107 10.66 0.94 -6.53
CA HIS A 107 10.12 -0.13 -7.36
C HIS A 107 10.87 -1.44 -7.13
N TRP A 108 10.14 -2.55 -7.04
CA TRP A 108 10.68 -3.87 -7.31
C TRP A 108 11.00 -4.00 -8.80
N VAL A 109 12.16 -4.56 -9.10
CA VAL A 109 12.60 -4.84 -10.47
C VAL A 109 12.83 -6.34 -10.58
N LEU A 110 11.99 -6.98 -11.39
CA LEU A 110 12.02 -8.42 -11.64
C LEU A 110 12.61 -8.63 -13.04
N GLU A 111 13.78 -9.26 -13.12
CA GLU A 111 14.45 -9.56 -14.38
C GLU A 111 14.30 -11.06 -14.70
N GLN A 112 13.76 -11.39 -15.87
CA GLN A 112 13.67 -12.76 -16.39
C GLN A 112 14.28 -12.85 -17.80
N PRO A 113 14.81 -14.01 -18.20
CA PRO A 113 15.41 -14.18 -19.52
C PRO A 113 14.40 -13.94 -20.64
N GLY A 114 14.78 -13.17 -21.66
CA GLY A 114 13.96 -12.98 -22.86
C GLY A 114 12.84 -11.94 -22.76
N GLU A 115 12.60 -11.37 -21.59
CA GLU A 115 11.58 -10.34 -21.39
C GLU A 115 12.16 -9.05 -20.78
N PRO A 116 11.56 -7.88 -21.05
CA PRO A 116 11.95 -6.65 -20.39
C PRO A 116 11.72 -6.73 -18.87
N PRO A 117 12.54 -6.05 -18.04
CA PRO A 117 12.35 -6.06 -16.60
C PRO A 117 10.98 -5.52 -16.19
N LEU A 118 10.31 -6.22 -15.28
CA LEU A 118 9.04 -5.78 -14.72
C LEU A 118 9.29 -4.85 -13.52
N PHE A 119 8.77 -3.63 -13.62
CA PHE A 119 8.87 -2.61 -12.57
C PHE A 119 7.56 -2.52 -11.81
N VAL A 120 7.59 -2.83 -10.52
CA VAL A 120 6.40 -2.85 -9.67
C VAL A 120 6.59 -1.90 -8.48
N PRO A 121 5.76 -0.85 -8.34
CA PRO A 121 5.82 0.04 -7.18
C PRO A 121 5.67 -0.74 -5.87
N THR A 122 6.51 -0.42 -4.90
CA THR A 122 6.51 -1.08 -3.57
C THR A 122 5.24 -0.85 -2.76
N ASN A 123 4.43 0.12 -3.15
CA ASN A 123 3.14 0.45 -2.58
C ASN A 123 2.00 0.29 -3.59
N ALA A 124 2.18 -0.48 -4.67
CA ALA A 124 1.06 -0.86 -5.54
C ALA A 124 0.04 -1.70 -4.76
N GLU A 125 -1.21 -1.71 -5.20
CA GLU A 125 -2.24 -2.54 -4.56
C GLU A 125 -1.88 -4.02 -4.74
N GLY A 126 -1.88 -4.80 -3.64
CA GLY A 126 -1.48 -6.21 -3.68
C GLY A 126 0.04 -6.45 -3.68
N ALA A 127 0.86 -5.40 -3.56
CA ALA A 127 2.32 -5.54 -3.47
C ALA A 127 2.76 -6.35 -2.23
N GLU A 128 1.92 -6.51 -1.22
CA GLU A 128 2.16 -7.36 -0.06
C GLU A 128 2.33 -8.84 -0.48
N ALA A 129 1.57 -9.31 -1.47
CA ALA A 129 1.67 -10.69 -1.96
C ALA A 129 3.03 -10.99 -2.63
N LEU A 130 3.74 -9.95 -3.10
CA LEU A 130 5.10 -10.12 -3.63
C LEU A 130 6.08 -10.54 -2.55
N PHE A 131 5.90 -10.06 -1.30
CA PHE A 131 6.80 -10.45 -0.21
C PHE A 131 6.73 -11.96 0.04
N ASP A 132 5.50 -12.50 0.10
CA ASP A 132 5.27 -13.92 0.29
C ASP A 132 5.76 -14.74 -0.90
N ALA A 133 5.52 -14.27 -2.13
CA ALA A 133 6.02 -14.90 -3.34
C ALA A 133 7.55 -14.95 -3.38
N PHE A 134 8.23 -13.84 -3.08
CA PHE A 134 9.68 -13.80 -3.08
C PHE A 134 10.28 -14.68 -1.97
N ALA A 135 9.61 -14.84 -0.83
CA ALA A 135 10.07 -15.73 0.24
C ALA A 135 10.19 -17.20 -0.19
N THR A 136 9.54 -17.62 -1.28
CA THR A 136 9.70 -18.98 -1.84
C THR A 136 10.94 -19.14 -2.73
N LEU A 137 11.67 -18.06 -3.03
CA LEU A 137 12.87 -18.13 -3.85
C LEU A 137 14.03 -18.79 -3.08
N PRO A 138 14.75 -19.78 -3.67
CA PRO A 138 15.82 -20.47 -2.98
C PRO A 138 16.94 -19.54 -2.53
N GLY A 139 17.26 -19.56 -1.23
CA GLY A 139 18.34 -18.76 -0.64
C GLY A 139 18.03 -17.28 -0.46
N LEU A 140 16.77 -16.85 -0.62
CA LEU A 140 16.36 -15.50 -0.26
C LEU A 140 15.94 -15.42 1.21
N GLU A 141 16.65 -14.60 1.98
CA GLU A 141 16.30 -14.32 3.38
C GLU A 141 15.34 -13.15 3.49
N THR A 142 14.23 -13.32 4.24
CA THR A 142 13.22 -12.26 4.48
C THR A 142 13.87 -11.00 5.08
N GLY A 143 14.82 -11.15 6.01
CA GLY A 143 15.53 -10.03 6.62
C GLY A 143 16.28 -9.17 5.61
N ARG A 144 16.77 -9.78 4.53
CA ARG A 144 17.46 -9.09 3.43
C ARG A 144 16.51 -8.27 2.57
N MET A 145 15.28 -8.75 2.35
CA MET A 145 14.24 -8.01 1.65
C MET A 145 13.85 -6.75 2.42
N VAL A 146 13.58 -6.89 3.72
CA VAL A 146 13.28 -5.74 4.59
C VAL A 146 14.45 -4.76 4.62
N ALA A 147 15.67 -5.26 4.78
CA ALA A 147 16.87 -4.42 4.78
C ALA A 147 17.07 -3.67 3.45
N ALA A 148 16.73 -4.28 2.30
CA ALA A 148 16.80 -3.62 1.00
C ALA A 148 15.74 -2.54 0.82
N MET A 149 14.55 -2.74 1.39
CA MET A 149 13.40 -1.81 1.33
C MET A 149 13.56 -0.59 2.23
N THR A 150 14.05 -0.78 3.46
CA THR A 150 14.26 0.32 4.43
C THR A 150 15.52 1.13 4.12
N ARG A 151 16.37 0.65 3.20
CA ARG A 151 17.63 1.30 2.89
C ARG A 151 17.40 2.63 2.20
N ARG A 152 17.94 3.71 2.76
CA ARG A 152 18.06 4.98 2.07
C ARG A 152 19.24 4.90 1.09
N ALA A 153 19.02 4.26 -0.04
CA ALA A 153 20.02 4.11 -1.10
C ALA A 153 19.69 5.03 -2.28
N GLN A 154 20.71 5.51 -2.98
CA GLN A 154 20.54 6.07 -4.32
C GLN A 154 20.79 4.95 -5.33
N GLY A 155 19.82 4.70 -6.22
CA GLY A 155 19.90 3.68 -7.26
C GLY A 155 19.38 2.29 -6.84
N SER A 156 19.78 1.27 -7.60
CA SER A 156 19.19 -0.07 -7.52
C SER A 156 20.02 -1.08 -6.72
N VAL A 157 19.41 -1.68 -5.71
CA VAL A 157 20.00 -2.67 -4.79
C VAL A 157 19.58 -4.08 -5.17
N ALA A 158 20.54 -4.96 -5.46
CA ALA A 158 20.26 -6.37 -5.75
C ALA A 158 19.89 -7.13 -4.47
N VAL A 159 18.69 -7.69 -4.45
CA VAL A 159 18.17 -8.47 -3.32
C VAL A 159 18.52 -9.94 -3.49
N TRP A 160 18.30 -10.48 -4.70
CA TRP A 160 18.51 -11.89 -5.01
C TRP A 160 18.94 -12.09 -6.47
N GLN A 161 19.68 -13.16 -6.74
CA GLN A 161 20.02 -13.61 -8.09
C GLN A 161 20.09 -15.13 -8.13
N ARG A 162 19.51 -15.74 -9.18
CA ARG A 162 19.52 -17.20 -9.36
C ARG A 162 20.94 -17.74 -9.45
N GLY A 163 21.21 -18.81 -8.70
CA GLY A 163 22.48 -19.53 -8.73
C GLY A 163 23.69 -18.76 -8.22
N LYS A 164 23.50 -17.56 -7.64
CA LYS A 164 24.60 -16.76 -7.09
C LYS A 164 24.37 -16.49 -5.62
N ALA A 165 25.42 -16.68 -4.81
CA ALA A 165 25.41 -16.24 -3.43
C ALA A 165 25.15 -14.73 -3.36
N PRO A 166 24.24 -14.27 -2.49
CA PRO A 166 23.84 -12.88 -2.44
C PRO A 166 25.04 -11.97 -2.11
N ALA A 167 25.30 -10.95 -2.95
CA ALA A 167 26.38 -9.99 -2.69
C ALA A 167 26.12 -9.23 -1.37
N PRO A 168 27.11 -8.91 -0.53
CA PRO A 168 26.87 -8.16 0.69
C PRO A 168 26.22 -6.81 0.38
N LEU A 169 25.18 -6.43 1.13
CA LEU A 169 24.58 -5.10 1.05
C LEU A 169 25.63 -4.09 1.56
N ARG A 170 26.45 -3.56 0.65
CA ARG A 170 27.59 -2.70 0.99
C ARG A 170 27.08 -1.40 1.62
N ARG A 171 27.14 -1.28 2.96
CA ARG A 171 26.85 -0.06 3.73
C ARG A 171 27.81 1.04 3.28
N LEU A 172 27.33 1.96 2.45
CA LEU A 172 28.02 3.23 2.24
C LEU A 172 27.52 4.12 3.38
N HIS A 173 28.44 4.42 4.29
CA HIS A 173 28.28 5.38 5.38
C HIS A 173 28.46 6.80 4.85
#